data_AF-A0A137QQH7-F1
#
_entry.id   AF-A0A137QQH7-F1
#
_cell.length_a   1.000
_cell.length_b   1.000
_cell.length_c   1.000
_cell.angle_alpha   90.00
_cell.angle_beta   90.00
_cell.angle_gamma   90.00
#
_symmetry.space_group_name_H-M   'P 1'
#
loop_
_entity.id
_entity.type
_entity.pdbx_description
1 polymer ?
#
loop_
_entity_poly.entity_id
_entity_poly.type
_entity_poly.pdbx_seq_one_letter_code
_entity_poly.pdbx_strand_id
1 'polypeptide(L)'
;QDGNNPCPGSPSLIYHTNGFDDLKGCALAVAYKSNVDDVKPEDFTIFSVNQTCVWTRFTDFQVPKRMPECPDEGCICSFFWVHSAKAGGEENYMNGFRCKVTNATSTTPLAKPEIPRRCGADPEFNRQFSVPQNCTYGAKQPFYWLNDNSNMFEGDHSPPVYNDLYNFADGPQDDIFMDSYAEKPAPGIVAPLPAFADLPSIVKHLLSRKMAIVKRALTSSAAVGRKQLADPDPRLFRRYVPRVHLHVTYASRDQSQP
;
A
#
# COMPACT_ATOMS: atom_id res chain seq x y z
N GLN A 1 -10.52 -17.10 24.62
CA GLN A 1 -9.75 -16.73 23.39
C GLN A 1 -8.28 -16.68 23.77
N ASP A 2 -7.39 -17.26 22.95
CA ASP A 2 -5.97 -17.45 23.26
C ASP A 2 -5.08 -16.34 22.66
N GLY A 3 -5.12 -15.15 23.28
CA GLY A 3 -4.18 -14.07 22.97
C GLY A 3 -4.11 -13.70 21.47
N ASN A 4 -2.90 -13.63 20.92
CA ASN A 4 -2.65 -13.27 19.53
C ASN A 4 -2.80 -14.42 18.53
N ASN A 5 -3.10 -15.65 18.97
CA ASN A 5 -3.23 -16.78 18.07
C ASN A 5 -4.46 -16.59 17.17
N PRO A 6 -4.30 -16.52 15.82
CA PRO A 6 -5.43 -16.37 14.90
C PRO A 6 -6.37 -17.58 14.91
N CYS A 7 -5.84 -18.79 15.17
CA CYS A 7 -6.58 -20.04 15.16
C CYS A 7 -6.06 -21.02 16.23
N PRO A 8 -6.50 -20.88 17.50
CA PRO A 8 -6.03 -21.72 18.60
C PRO A 8 -6.28 -23.21 18.37
N GLY A 9 -5.27 -24.05 18.61
CA GLY A 9 -5.34 -25.50 18.40
C GLY A 9 -5.00 -25.97 16.99
N SER A 10 -4.71 -25.04 16.06
CA SER A 10 -4.37 -25.35 14.67
C SER A 10 -2.92 -24.95 14.34
N PRO A 11 -2.24 -25.65 13.41
CA PRO A 11 -0.93 -25.25 12.92
C PRO A 11 -1.03 -24.04 11.97
N SER A 12 0.11 -23.40 11.68
CA SER A 12 0.16 -22.19 10.84
C SER A 12 -0.29 -22.38 9.40
N LEU A 13 -0.26 -23.61 8.92
CA LEU A 13 -0.75 -23.96 7.59
C LEU A 13 -2.24 -23.65 7.41
N ILE A 14 -3.04 -23.64 8.49
CA ILE A 14 -4.47 -23.29 8.42
C ILE A 14 -4.70 -21.80 8.12
N TYR A 15 -3.70 -20.95 8.38
CA TYR A 15 -3.68 -19.57 7.93
C TYR A 15 -2.60 -19.33 6.86
N HIS A 16 -2.39 -20.36 6.04
CA HIS A 16 -1.68 -20.31 4.76
C HIS A 16 -0.26 -19.74 4.85
N THR A 17 0.50 -20.20 5.84
CA THR A 17 1.90 -19.81 6.00
C THR A 17 2.77 -20.92 6.62
N ASN A 18 4.00 -21.05 6.13
CA ASN A 18 5.02 -21.90 6.73
C ASN A 18 5.70 -21.25 7.95
N GLY A 19 5.48 -19.95 8.18
CA GLY A 19 6.09 -19.19 9.26
C GLY A 19 6.16 -17.70 8.96
N PHE A 20 6.67 -16.91 9.91
CA PHE A 20 6.66 -15.45 9.82
C PHE A 20 7.32 -14.89 8.54
N ASP A 21 8.39 -15.51 8.05
CA ASP A 21 9.11 -15.06 6.86
C ASP A 21 8.39 -15.39 5.53
N ASP A 22 7.29 -16.15 5.59
CA ASP A 22 6.48 -16.54 4.44
C ASP A 22 5.20 -15.68 4.29
N LEU A 23 4.99 -14.71 5.18
CA LEU A 23 3.83 -13.81 5.14
C LEU A 23 3.90 -12.87 3.93
N LYS A 24 2.73 -12.54 3.38
CA LYS A 24 2.57 -11.73 2.15
C LYS A 24 1.77 -10.45 2.34
N GLY A 25 1.43 -10.14 3.58
CA GLY A 25 0.69 -8.95 3.96
C GLY A 25 -0.79 -9.00 3.59
N CYS A 26 -1.51 -8.04 4.14
CA CYS A 26 -2.93 -7.81 3.87
C CYS A 26 -3.21 -6.30 3.95
N ALA A 27 -4.40 -5.90 3.54
CA ALA A 27 -4.72 -4.49 3.41
C ALA A 27 -6.16 -4.16 3.81
N LEU A 28 -6.37 -2.89 4.17
CA LEU A 28 -7.68 -2.28 4.29
C LEU A 28 -7.91 -1.31 3.14
N ALA A 29 -9.07 -1.46 2.50
CA ALA A 29 -9.57 -0.56 1.48
C ALA A 29 -10.78 0.24 1.97
N VAL A 30 -11.03 1.40 1.36
CA VAL A 30 -12.21 2.22 1.62
C VAL A 30 -12.82 2.71 0.31
N ALA A 31 -14.15 2.76 0.27
CA ALA A 31 -14.96 3.44 -0.73
C ALA A 31 -15.82 4.49 -0.02
N TYR A 32 -15.72 5.76 -0.42
CA TYR A 32 -16.47 6.88 0.17
C TYR A 32 -17.91 6.92 -0.36
N LYS A 33 -18.66 5.85 -0.07
CA LYS A 33 -20.07 5.66 -0.39
C LYS A 33 -20.77 5.12 0.85
N SER A 34 -21.98 5.62 1.12
CA SER A 34 -22.76 5.18 2.29
C SER A 34 -23.62 3.96 2.00
N ASN A 35 -24.16 3.88 0.78
CA ASN A 35 -24.90 2.72 0.31
C ASN A 35 -23.93 1.69 -0.29
N VAL A 36 -24.04 0.45 0.17
CA VAL A 36 -23.20 -0.66 -0.31
C VAL A 36 -23.54 -1.05 -1.74
N ASP A 37 -24.80 -0.90 -2.17
CA ASP A 37 -25.24 -1.25 -3.52
C ASP A 37 -24.64 -0.34 -4.60
N ASP A 38 -24.15 0.84 -4.20
CA ASP A 38 -23.49 1.78 -5.11
C ASP A 38 -21.99 1.49 -5.24
N VAL A 39 -21.42 0.62 -4.41
CA VAL A 39 -19.98 0.32 -4.37
C VAL A 39 -19.61 -0.63 -5.52
N LYS A 40 -18.59 -0.25 -6.26
CA LYS A 40 -17.98 -1.04 -7.33
C LYS A 40 -16.55 -1.42 -6.95
N PRO A 41 -16.00 -2.50 -7.54
CA PRO A 41 -14.62 -2.92 -7.29
C PRO A 41 -13.59 -1.80 -7.46
N GLU A 42 -13.79 -0.92 -8.45
CA GLU A 42 -12.88 0.18 -8.81
C GLU A 42 -13.00 1.41 -7.89
N ASP A 43 -13.98 1.45 -6.99
CA ASP A 43 -14.14 2.54 -6.02
C ASP A 43 -13.22 2.38 -4.81
N PHE A 44 -12.78 1.15 -4.54
CA PHE A 44 -11.96 0.85 -3.37
C PHE A 44 -10.53 1.36 -3.55
N THR A 45 -10.08 2.13 -2.57
CA THR A 45 -8.68 2.55 -2.44
C THR A 45 -8.06 1.89 -1.22
N ILE A 46 -6.95 1.18 -1.40
CA ILE A 46 -6.12 0.69 -0.28
C ILE A 46 -5.53 1.88 0.48
N PHE A 47 -5.88 2.02 1.76
CA PHE A 47 -5.40 3.12 2.60
C PHE A 47 -4.44 2.68 3.71
N SER A 48 -4.40 1.39 4.03
CA SER A 48 -3.50 0.83 5.06
C SER A 48 -3.11 -0.59 4.72
N VAL A 49 -1.85 -0.93 4.99
CA VAL A 49 -1.26 -2.25 4.75
C VAL A 49 -0.54 -2.70 6.01
N ASN A 50 -0.57 -4.00 6.29
CA ASN A 50 0.31 -4.63 7.25
C ASN A 50 0.99 -5.82 6.56
N GLN A 51 2.30 -5.75 6.33
CA GLN A 51 3.03 -6.79 5.58
C GLN A 51 3.24 -8.09 6.40
N THR A 52 3.05 -8.03 7.72
CA THR A 52 3.14 -9.18 8.65
C THR A 52 1.76 -9.77 9.00
N CYS A 53 0.77 -9.48 8.16
CA CYS A 53 -0.62 -9.82 8.43
C CYS A 53 -0.91 -11.32 8.41
N VAL A 54 -1.97 -11.70 9.13
CA VAL A 54 -2.44 -13.07 9.38
C VAL A 54 -1.45 -13.90 10.21
N TRP A 55 -0.60 -13.20 10.96
CA TRP A 55 0.20 -13.79 12.03
C TRP A 55 -0.39 -13.57 13.42
N THR A 56 -1.05 -12.41 13.60
CA THR A 56 -1.65 -12.04 14.88
C THR A 56 -3.13 -11.77 14.73
N ARG A 57 -3.93 -12.27 15.68
CA ARG A 57 -5.37 -12.01 15.74
C ARG A 57 -5.69 -10.53 15.87
N PHE A 58 -4.88 -9.79 16.62
CA PHE A 58 -4.98 -8.35 16.77
C PHE A 58 -3.95 -7.68 15.86
N THR A 59 -4.29 -7.54 14.58
CA THR A 59 -3.44 -6.86 13.60
C THR A 59 -3.79 -5.38 13.54
N ASP A 60 -2.83 -4.52 13.86
CA ASP A 60 -2.99 -3.07 13.77
C ASP A 60 -2.82 -2.59 12.32
N PHE A 61 -3.68 -1.65 11.92
CA PHE A 61 -3.59 -0.93 10.65
C PHE A 61 -3.46 0.57 10.90
N GLN A 62 -2.38 1.16 10.40
CA GLN A 62 -2.10 2.57 10.56
C GLN A 62 -2.92 3.39 9.55
N VAL A 63 -3.60 4.43 10.01
CA VAL A 63 -4.44 5.28 9.14
C VAL A 63 -3.64 6.50 8.67
N PRO A 64 -3.67 6.84 7.37
CA PRO A 64 -3.07 8.08 6.88
C PRO A 64 -3.65 9.30 7.62
N LYS A 65 -2.79 10.23 8.04
CA LYS A 65 -3.23 11.40 8.83
C LYS A 65 -4.19 12.33 8.08
N ARG A 66 -4.12 12.29 6.74
CA ARG A 66 -4.87 13.18 5.84
C ARG A 66 -6.18 12.57 5.34
N MET A 67 -6.64 11.46 5.92
CA MET A 67 -7.91 10.87 5.55
C MET A 67 -9.05 11.89 5.76
N PRO A 68 -9.87 12.16 4.73
CA PRO A 68 -11.04 13.01 4.88
C PRO A 68 -12.17 12.30 5.65
N GLU A 69 -13.15 13.08 6.10
CA GLU A 69 -14.35 12.51 6.71
C GLU A 69 -15.15 11.68 5.70
N CYS A 70 -15.69 10.55 6.17
CA CYS A 70 -16.71 9.81 5.45
C CYS A 70 -17.99 10.65 5.30
N PRO A 71 -18.87 10.35 4.33
CA PRO A 71 -20.23 10.89 4.33
C PRO A 71 -20.96 10.57 5.65
N ASP A 72 -22.06 11.29 5.93
CA ASP A 72 -22.74 11.25 7.24
C ASP A 72 -23.08 9.83 7.73
N GLU A 73 -23.54 8.96 6.83
CA GLU A 73 -23.89 7.55 7.11
C GLU A 73 -22.69 6.58 7.12
N GLY A 74 -21.47 7.12 7.02
CA GLY A 74 -20.22 6.36 6.97
C GLY A 74 -19.80 5.97 5.55
N CYS A 75 -18.66 5.28 5.48
CA CYS A 75 -18.11 4.67 4.28
C CYS A 75 -18.27 3.15 4.32
N ILE A 76 -17.99 2.49 3.19
CA ILE A 76 -17.77 1.04 3.13
C ILE A 76 -16.27 0.77 3.07
N CYS A 77 -15.77 -0.07 3.96
CA CYS A 77 -14.41 -0.58 3.95
C CYS A 77 -14.40 -2.07 3.65
N SER A 78 -13.23 -2.60 3.29
CA SER A 78 -13.04 -4.03 3.16
C SER A 78 -11.63 -4.44 3.53
N PHE A 79 -11.51 -5.58 4.22
CA PHE A 79 -10.26 -6.28 4.45
C PHE A 79 -9.95 -7.16 3.24
N PHE A 80 -8.69 -7.16 2.79
CA PHE A 80 -8.21 -7.99 1.70
C PHE A 80 -6.93 -8.73 2.08
N TRP A 81 -6.82 -9.99 1.68
CA TRP A 81 -5.63 -10.80 1.91
C TRP A 81 -5.40 -11.80 0.77
N VAL A 82 -4.14 -11.94 0.37
CA VAL A 82 -3.62 -12.99 -0.52
C VAL A 82 -2.37 -13.54 0.16
N HIS A 83 -2.24 -14.86 0.22
CA HIS A 83 -1.16 -15.53 0.94
C HIS A 83 -0.03 -15.96 0.02
N SER A 84 0.88 -16.77 0.56
CA SER A 84 2.00 -17.35 -0.17
C SER A 84 1.57 -18.60 -0.93
N ALA A 85 2.04 -18.74 -2.17
CA ALA A 85 1.92 -19.97 -2.98
C ALA A 85 2.57 -21.21 -2.37
N LYS A 86 3.24 -21.07 -1.23
CA LYS A 86 3.97 -22.14 -0.54
C LYS A 86 3.14 -22.86 0.51
N ALA A 87 1.88 -22.46 0.73
CA ALA A 87 1.10 -22.92 1.87
C ALA A 87 -0.41 -22.97 1.58
N GLY A 88 -0.86 -24.03 0.89
CA GLY A 88 -2.28 -24.27 0.61
C GLY A 88 -2.65 -24.12 -0.87
N GLY A 89 -3.95 -24.23 -1.17
CA GLY A 89 -4.48 -23.77 -2.45
C GLY A 89 -4.54 -22.25 -2.47
N GLU A 90 -4.42 -21.63 -3.64
CA GLU A 90 -4.42 -20.18 -3.76
C GLU A 90 -5.83 -19.61 -3.84
N GLU A 91 -6.10 -18.61 -3.01
CA GLU A 91 -7.36 -17.86 -2.98
C GLU A 91 -7.13 -16.36 -2.73
N ASN A 92 -8.20 -15.58 -2.90
CA ASN A 92 -8.29 -14.18 -2.48
C ASN A 92 -9.36 -14.01 -1.39
N TYR A 93 -8.98 -13.41 -0.26
CA TYR A 93 -9.88 -13.18 0.87
C TYR A 93 -10.40 -11.75 0.86
N MET A 94 -11.70 -11.57 1.04
CA MET A 94 -12.37 -10.26 1.10
C MET A 94 -13.46 -10.25 2.18
N ASN A 95 -13.43 -9.26 3.07
CA ASN A 95 -14.50 -9.04 4.05
C ASN A 95 -14.90 -7.56 4.12
N GLY A 96 -16.08 -7.24 3.60
CA GLY A 96 -16.66 -5.89 3.66
C GLY A 96 -17.25 -5.55 5.02
N PHE A 97 -17.12 -4.28 5.45
CA PHE A 97 -17.69 -3.76 6.69
C PHE A 97 -17.96 -2.25 6.58
N ARG A 98 -18.91 -1.74 7.37
CA ARG A 98 -19.13 -0.28 7.50
C ARG A 98 -18.03 0.33 8.36
N CYS A 99 -17.53 1.49 7.96
CA CYS A 99 -16.44 2.18 8.64
C CYS A 99 -16.63 3.70 8.66
N LYS A 100 -15.91 4.38 9.55
CA LYS A 100 -15.87 5.85 9.63
C LYS A 100 -14.46 6.31 9.98
N VAL A 101 -14.03 7.41 9.37
CA VAL A 101 -12.80 8.11 9.76
C VAL A 101 -13.12 9.05 10.93
N THR A 102 -12.38 8.92 12.03
CA THR A 102 -12.50 9.78 13.20
C THR A 102 -11.34 10.76 13.26
N ASN A 103 -11.54 11.94 13.85
CA ASN A 103 -10.50 12.98 14.00
C ASN A 103 -9.88 13.40 12.65
N ALA A 104 -10.68 13.43 11.59
CA ALA A 104 -10.21 13.89 10.29
C ALA A 104 -9.88 15.39 10.38
N THR A 105 -8.72 15.77 9.84
CA THR A 105 -8.27 17.17 9.82
C THR A 105 -8.07 17.70 8.40
N SER A 106 -8.32 16.86 7.39
CA SER A 106 -8.19 17.20 5.98
C SER A 106 -9.53 17.05 5.29
N THR A 107 -9.77 17.88 4.27
CA THR A 107 -10.91 17.75 3.36
C THR A 107 -10.48 17.31 1.96
N THR A 108 -9.19 17.00 1.77
CA THR A 108 -8.68 16.59 0.46
C THR A 108 -9.23 15.20 0.12
N PRO A 109 -9.96 15.04 -0.99
CA PRO A 109 -10.45 13.73 -1.41
C PRO A 109 -9.31 12.78 -1.78
N LEU A 110 -9.59 11.48 -1.69
CA LEU A 110 -8.72 10.47 -2.28
C LEU A 110 -8.71 10.63 -3.80
N ALA A 111 -7.55 10.39 -4.42
CA ALA A 111 -7.45 10.25 -5.86
C ALA A 111 -8.19 8.98 -6.31
N LYS A 112 -8.61 8.95 -7.59
CA LYS A 112 -9.17 7.72 -8.17
C LYS A 112 -8.13 6.61 -8.15
N PRO A 113 -8.43 5.42 -7.59
CA PRO A 113 -7.45 4.36 -7.49
C PRO A 113 -7.19 3.69 -8.83
N GLU A 114 -5.92 3.38 -9.08
CA GLU A 114 -5.44 2.68 -10.27
C GLU A 114 -5.05 1.24 -9.94
N ILE A 115 -5.01 0.38 -10.96
CA ILE A 115 -4.62 -1.02 -10.80
C ILE A 115 -3.14 -1.08 -10.38
N PRO A 116 -2.78 -1.80 -9.30
CA PRO A 116 -1.38 -1.97 -8.90
C PRO A 116 -0.59 -2.76 -9.96
N ARG A 117 0.71 -2.49 -10.05
CA ARG A 117 1.59 -3.16 -11.02
C ARG A 117 2.74 -3.85 -10.30
N ARG A 118 3.06 -5.08 -10.71
CA ARG A 118 4.23 -5.82 -10.22
C ARG A 118 5.49 -5.06 -10.61
N CYS A 119 6.14 -4.43 -9.63
CA CYS A 119 7.28 -3.54 -9.86
C CYS A 119 8.43 -3.72 -8.87
N GLY A 120 8.19 -4.34 -7.70
CA GLY A 120 9.26 -4.63 -6.75
C GLY A 120 10.20 -5.73 -7.23
N ALA A 121 11.30 -5.90 -6.50
CA ALA A 121 12.21 -7.02 -6.74
C ALA A 121 11.52 -8.34 -6.37
N ASP A 122 11.84 -9.37 -7.13
CA ASP A 122 11.30 -10.71 -6.98
C ASP A 122 12.35 -11.77 -7.40
N PRO A 123 13.33 -12.03 -6.53
CA PRO A 123 14.44 -12.95 -6.84
C PRO A 123 13.97 -14.39 -7.10
N GLU A 124 12.84 -14.81 -6.53
CA GLU A 124 12.26 -16.14 -6.74
C GLU A 124 11.86 -16.36 -8.21
N PHE A 125 11.46 -15.28 -8.89
CA PHE A 125 11.10 -15.27 -10.32
C PHE A 125 12.14 -14.56 -11.19
N ASN A 126 13.42 -14.62 -10.80
CA ASN A 126 14.56 -14.08 -11.56
C ASN A 126 14.50 -12.56 -11.82
N ARG A 127 13.78 -11.79 -10.99
CA ARG A 127 13.76 -10.32 -11.05
C ARG A 127 14.53 -9.73 -9.88
N GLN A 128 15.84 -9.62 -10.03
CA GLN A 128 16.72 -9.19 -8.93
C GLN A 128 16.53 -7.74 -8.49
N PHE A 129 16.00 -6.88 -9.37
CA PHE A 129 15.86 -5.46 -9.10
C PHE A 129 14.41 -5.01 -9.30
N SER A 130 13.97 -4.09 -8.45
CA SER A 130 12.73 -3.35 -8.67
C SER A 130 12.82 -2.53 -9.96
N VAL A 131 11.68 -2.29 -10.59
CA VAL A 131 11.51 -1.37 -11.73
C VAL A 131 10.58 -0.23 -11.28
N PRO A 132 11.10 0.78 -10.55
CA PRO A 132 10.28 1.85 -9.97
C PRO A 132 9.42 2.60 -10.99
N GLN A 133 9.85 2.68 -12.24
CA GLN A 133 9.11 3.33 -13.33
C GLN A 133 7.89 2.52 -13.78
N ASN A 134 7.80 1.23 -13.42
CA ASN A 134 6.64 0.37 -13.69
C ASN A 134 5.63 0.36 -12.54
N CYS A 135 5.95 0.95 -11.38
CA CYS A 135 5.05 0.95 -10.23
C CYS A 135 3.82 1.84 -10.47
N THR A 136 2.70 1.44 -9.87
CA THR A 136 1.55 2.33 -9.66
C THR A 136 1.81 3.14 -8.39
N TYR A 137 1.88 4.46 -8.52
CA TYR A 137 1.99 5.39 -7.40
C TYR A 137 0.65 6.06 -7.11
N GLY A 138 0.45 6.51 -5.87
CA GLY A 138 -0.80 7.06 -5.40
C GLY A 138 -1.83 5.99 -5.03
N ALA A 139 -3.10 6.36 -5.15
CA ALA A 139 -4.24 5.52 -4.83
C ALA A 139 -4.22 4.24 -5.68
N LYS A 140 -4.32 3.09 -5.01
CA LYS A 140 -4.25 1.77 -5.60
C LYS A 140 -5.49 0.96 -5.26
N GLN A 141 -6.00 0.22 -6.24
CA GLN A 141 -7.11 -0.71 -6.06
C GLN A 141 -6.67 -1.97 -5.28
N PRO A 142 -7.60 -2.67 -4.63
CA PRO A 142 -7.37 -4.03 -4.15
C PRO A 142 -7.09 -5.01 -5.30
N PHE A 143 -6.58 -6.17 -4.94
CA PHE A 143 -6.47 -7.30 -5.86
C PHE A 143 -7.79 -8.06 -5.96
N TYR A 144 -8.37 -8.06 -7.15
CA TYR A 144 -9.37 -9.02 -7.57
C TYR A 144 -8.66 -10.02 -8.47
N TRP A 145 -8.46 -11.23 -7.97
CA TRP A 145 -7.65 -12.28 -8.57
C TRP A 145 -8.36 -13.63 -8.43
N LEU A 146 -8.13 -14.57 -9.36
CA LEU A 146 -8.78 -15.89 -9.41
C LEU A 146 -10.32 -15.85 -9.38
N ASN A 147 -10.93 -14.87 -10.05
CA ASN A 147 -12.39 -14.76 -10.20
C ASN A 147 -12.82 -14.16 -11.55
N ASP A 148 -14.12 -14.18 -11.85
CA ASP A 148 -14.68 -13.74 -13.14
C ASP A 148 -14.54 -12.24 -13.43
N ASN A 149 -14.24 -11.42 -12.42
CA ASN A 149 -14.07 -9.97 -12.54
C ASN A 149 -12.68 -9.53 -12.02
N SER A 150 -11.65 -10.26 -12.43
CA SER A 150 -10.28 -10.02 -11.98
C SER A 150 -9.68 -8.75 -12.60
N ASN A 151 -8.96 -7.97 -11.79
CA ASN A 151 -8.06 -6.90 -12.26
C ASN A 151 -6.57 -7.35 -12.24
N MET A 152 -6.29 -8.51 -11.66
CA MET A 152 -4.99 -9.17 -11.61
C MET A 152 -5.02 -10.48 -12.39
N PHE A 153 -3.92 -10.82 -13.07
CA PHE A 153 -3.85 -11.95 -14.02
C PHE A 153 -2.60 -12.82 -13.84
N GLU A 154 -1.99 -12.73 -12.67
CA GLU A 154 -0.87 -13.56 -12.26
C GLU A 154 -1.27 -15.04 -12.22
N GLY A 155 -0.31 -15.93 -12.49
CA GLY A 155 -0.52 -17.36 -12.28
C GLY A 155 -0.56 -17.70 -10.79
N ASP A 156 -1.25 -18.78 -10.45
CA ASP A 156 -1.38 -19.37 -9.10
C ASP A 156 -0.04 -19.47 -8.34
N HIS A 157 1.05 -19.81 -9.02
CA HIS A 157 2.37 -19.92 -8.36
C HIS A 157 3.08 -18.58 -8.15
N SER A 158 2.49 -17.45 -8.56
CA SER A 158 3.11 -16.12 -8.54
C SER A 158 2.12 -15.02 -8.11
N PRO A 159 1.38 -15.21 -7.00
CA PRO A 159 0.22 -14.38 -6.64
C PRO A 159 0.55 -12.89 -6.52
N PRO A 160 -0.45 -12.01 -6.72
CA PRO A 160 -0.34 -10.61 -6.33
C PRO A 160 -0.41 -10.48 -4.81
N VAL A 161 0.48 -9.70 -4.20
CA VAL A 161 0.64 -9.65 -2.74
C VAL A 161 0.74 -8.22 -2.22
N TYR A 162 0.22 -7.97 -1.02
CA TYR A 162 0.13 -6.64 -0.41
C TYR A 162 1.45 -6.25 0.26
N ASN A 163 2.50 -6.12 -0.54
CA ASN A 163 3.84 -5.70 -0.10
C ASN A 163 4.56 -4.88 -1.18
N ASP A 164 5.86 -4.64 -0.97
CA ASP A 164 6.72 -3.86 -1.84
C ASP A 164 6.74 -4.35 -3.31
N LEU A 165 6.39 -5.61 -3.56
CA LEU A 165 6.29 -6.19 -4.90
C LEU A 165 5.29 -5.44 -5.79
N TYR A 166 4.23 -4.90 -5.20
CA TYR A 166 3.19 -4.10 -5.87
C TYR A 166 3.16 -2.65 -5.39
N ASN A 167 4.26 -2.17 -4.82
CA ASN A 167 4.39 -0.81 -4.29
C ASN A 167 3.38 -0.51 -3.16
N PHE A 168 3.06 -1.53 -2.35
CA PHE A 168 2.32 -1.39 -1.10
C PHE A 168 3.28 -1.35 0.08
N ALA A 169 3.70 -0.15 0.46
CA ALA A 169 4.57 0.04 1.62
C ALA A 169 3.85 -0.41 2.90
N ASP A 170 4.60 -0.94 3.87
CA ASP A 170 4.05 -1.30 5.18
C ASP A 170 3.52 -0.05 5.93
N GLY A 171 2.32 -0.15 6.51
CA GLY A 171 1.66 0.94 7.23
C GLY A 171 0.70 1.79 6.38
N PRO A 172 0.56 3.09 6.69
CA PRO A 172 -0.43 3.96 6.05
C PRO A 172 -0.01 4.32 4.61
N GLN A 173 -0.96 4.33 3.68
CA GLN A 173 -0.73 4.77 2.31
C GLN A 173 -0.92 6.30 2.22
N ASP A 174 0.14 7.05 2.50
CA ASP A 174 0.08 8.53 2.63
C ASP A 174 0.05 9.28 1.28
N ASP A 175 0.21 8.61 0.14
CA ASP A 175 0.28 9.19 -1.19
C ASP A 175 -1.04 9.12 -1.99
N ILE A 176 -2.13 8.65 -1.37
CA ILE A 176 -3.39 8.34 -2.06
C ILE A 176 -4.31 9.54 -2.35
N PHE A 177 -3.95 10.74 -1.91
CA PHE A 177 -4.78 11.95 -2.03
C PHE A 177 -4.63 12.64 -3.39
N MET A 178 -5.66 13.41 -3.80
CA MET A 178 -5.66 14.14 -5.08
C MET A 178 -4.49 15.12 -5.23
N ASP A 179 -3.99 15.67 -4.13
CA ASP A 179 -2.91 16.67 -4.11
C ASP A 179 -1.54 16.07 -3.70
N SER A 180 -1.43 14.74 -3.56
CA SER A 180 -0.16 14.11 -3.18
C SER A 180 0.96 14.41 -4.18
N TYR A 181 0.63 14.45 -5.48
CA TYR A 181 1.58 14.59 -6.57
C TYR A 181 1.33 15.88 -7.35
N ALA A 182 2.40 16.65 -7.59
CA ALA A 182 2.38 17.74 -8.57
C ALA A 182 2.43 17.20 -10.00
N GLU A 183 3.13 16.09 -10.20
CA GLU A 183 3.22 15.39 -11.48
C GLU A 183 3.27 13.88 -11.22
N LYS A 184 2.35 13.14 -11.85
CA LYS A 184 2.29 11.67 -11.81
C LYS A 184 2.31 11.13 -13.24
N PRO A 185 3.48 10.85 -13.80
CA PRO A 185 3.61 10.27 -15.14
C PRO A 185 2.96 8.88 -15.20
N ALA A 186 2.49 8.50 -16.38
CA ALA A 186 2.05 7.13 -16.62
C ALA A 186 3.25 6.15 -16.48
N PRO A 187 3.08 4.97 -15.85
CA PRO A 187 4.15 4.00 -15.72
C PRO A 187 4.69 3.52 -17.07
N GLY A 188 6.00 3.30 -17.17
CA GLY A 188 6.67 2.85 -18.39
C GLY A 188 8.18 2.74 -18.26
N ILE A 189 8.85 2.06 -19.18
CA ILE A 189 10.28 1.72 -19.10
C ILE A 189 11.18 2.96 -18.94
N VAL A 190 10.79 4.08 -19.56
CA VAL A 190 11.53 5.35 -19.55
C VAL A 190 10.78 6.47 -18.83
N ALA A 191 9.72 6.13 -18.08
CA ALA A 191 8.92 7.14 -17.39
C ALA A 191 9.72 7.82 -16.27
N PRO A 192 9.62 9.15 -16.11
CA PRO A 192 10.16 9.81 -14.94
C PRO A 192 9.40 9.35 -13.68
N LEU A 193 10.06 9.43 -12.52
CA LEU A 193 9.41 9.15 -11.25
C LEU A 193 8.44 10.28 -10.88
N PRO A 194 7.34 9.98 -10.16
CA PRO A 194 6.41 11.00 -9.71
C PRO A 194 7.06 12.06 -8.81
N ALA A 195 6.55 13.28 -8.90
CA ALA A 195 6.99 14.40 -8.08
C ALA A 195 5.92 14.79 -7.06
N PHE A 196 6.23 14.71 -5.76
CA PHE A 196 5.32 15.12 -4.70
C PHE A 196 5.05 16.64 -4.72
N ALA A 197 3.81 17.05 -4.46
CA ALA A 197 3.43 18.46 -4.45
C ALA A 197 4.14 19.26 -3.35
N ASP A 198 4.23 18.66 -2.16
CA ASP A 198 4.78 19.27 -0.95
C ASP A 198 6.22 18.88 -0.64
N LEU A 199 7.06 18.70 -1.67
CA LEU A 199 8.50 18.58 -1.42
C LEU A 199 8.97 19.78 -0.57
N PRO A 200 9.66 19.56 0.57
CA PRO A 200 10.19 20.64 1.38
C PRO A 200 10.99 21.61 0.50
N SER A 201 10.84 22.91 0.72
CA SER A 201 11.52 23.94 -0.09
C SER A 201 13.03 23.68 -0.23
N ILE A 202 13.66 23.12 0.82
CA ILE A 202 15.07 22.69 0.82
C ILE A 202 15.33 21.56 -0.20
N VAL A 203 14.45 20.58 -0.31
CA VAL A 203 14.56 19.47 -1.28
C VAL A 203 14.30 19.98 -2.70
N LYS A 204 13.32 20.87 -2.89
CA LYS A 204 13.08 21.55 -4.18
C LYS A 204 14.33 22.34 -4.62
N HIS A 205 14.99 23.05 -3.71
CA HIS A 205 16.23 23.78 -3.97
C HIS A 205 17.43 22.87 -4.25
N LEU A 206 17.59 21.78 -3.50
CA LEU A 206 18.67 20.81 -3.70
C LEU A 206 18.53 20.05 -5.03
N LEU A 207 17.32 19.65 -5.40
CA LEU A 207 17.03 19.02 -6.70
C LEU A 207 17.24 19.99 -7.85
N SER A 208 16.77 21.24 -7.73
CA SER A 208 17.01 22.29 -8.72
C SER A 208 18.50 22.60 -8.90
N ARG A 209 19.27 22.70 -7.79
CA ARG A 209 20.73 22.87 -7.84
C ARG A 209 21.44 21.66 -8.44
N LYS A 210 21.05 20.44 -8.10
CA LYS A 210 21.61 19.22 -8.70
C LYS A 210 21.32 19.15 -10.20
N MET A 211 20.10 19.48 -10.64
CA MET A 211 19.78 19.56 -12.07
C MET A 211 20.56 20.67 -12.78
N ALA A 212 20.80 21.82 -12.14
CA ALA A 212 21.64 22.88 -12.68
C ALA A 212 23.11 22.46 -12.79
N ILE A 213 23.63 21.69 -11.82
CA ILE A 213 24.98 21.11 -11.85
C ILE A 213 25.08 20.04 -12.96
N VAL A 214 24.08 19.18 -13.11
CA VAL A 214 24.04 18.16 -14.18
C VAL A 214 23.92 18.83 -15.56
N LYS A 215 23.08 19.86 -15.71
CA LYS A 215 23.04 20.68 -16.94
C LYS A 215 24.37 21.36 -17.21
N ARG A 216 25.03 21.92 -16.18
CA ARG A 216 26.37 22.51 -16.31
C ARG A 216 27.42 21.48 -16.69
N ALA A 217 27.39 20.29 -16.11
CA ALA A 217 28.30 19.19 -16.43
C ALA A 217 28.08 18.67 -17.85
N LEU A 218 26.82 18.57 -18.31
CA LEU A 218 26.49 18.21 -19.69
C LEU A 218 26.94 19.29 -20.68
N THR A 219 26.90 20.58 -20.30
CA THR A 219 27.47 21.67 -21.11
C THR A 219 29.00 21.79 -20.99
N SER A 220 29.63 21.26 -19.93
CA SER A 220 31.08 21.33 -19.70
C SER A 220 31.82 20.02 -20.00
N SER A 221 31.13 18.95 -20.43
CA SER A 221 31.75 17.70 -20.88
C SER A 221 32.56 17.82 -22.18
N ALA A 222 32.82 19.05 -22.65
CA ALA A 222 33.91 19.34 -23.57
C ALA A 222 35.31 19.41 -22.90
N ALA A 223 35.45 19.32 -21.56
CA ALA A 223 36.76 19.33 -20.92
C ALA A 223 36.86 18.53 -19.59
N VAL A 224 37.55 17.39 -19.68
CA VAL A 224 38.51 16.78 -18.71
C VAL A 224 38.07 16.40 -17.26
N GLY A 225 38.27 15.11 -16.93
CA GLY A 225 38.94 14.68 -15.68
C GLY A 225 38.09 14.07 -14.53
N ARG A 226 38.21 12.75 -14.31
CA ARG A 226 37.62 11.99 -13.18
C ARG A 226 38.14 12.45 -11.80
N LYS A 227 37.24 12.69 -10.85
CA LYS A 227 37.49 12.49 -9.40
C LYS A 227 36.32 11.77 -8.73
N GLN A 228 36.68 10.86 -7.82
CA GLN A 228 35.85 9.86 -7.15
C GLN A 228 35.15 10.47 -5.92
N LEU A 229 33.83 10.29 -5.78
CA LEU A 229 33.06 10.66 -4.59
C LEU A 229 33.05 9.50 -3.59
N ALA A 230 33.21 9.82 -2.30
CA ALA A 230 33.07 8.89 -1.19
C ALA A 230 31.60 8.70 -0.77
N ASP A 231 31.30 7.51 -0.25
CA ASP A 231 29.97 7.00 0.11
C ASP A 231 29.46 7.55 1.46
N PRO A 232 28.15 7.80 1.67
CA PRO A 232 27.61 8.26 2.95
C PRO A 232 27.20 7.11 3.90
N ASP A 233 27.40 7.34 5.21
CA ASP A 233 27.17 6.43 6.35
C ASP A 233 25.69 6.02 6.54
N PRO A 234 25.36 4.72 6.63
CA PRO A 234 23.99 4.20 6.73
C PRO A 234 23.29 4.37 8.09
N ARG A 235 23.89 5.01 9.11
CA ARG A 235 23.33 5.02 10.48
C ARG A 235 22.33 6.14 10.82
N LEU A 236 21.87 6.95 9.87
CA LEU A 236 21.13 8.19 10.16
C LEU A 236 19.59 8.15 10.07
N PHE A 237 18.96 6.98 9.95
CA PHE A 237 17.49 6.90 9.92
C PHE A 237 16.91 6.07 11.08
N ARG A 238 16.68 6.73 12.21
CA ARG A 238 15.63 6.34 13.16
C ARG A 238 14.80 7.57 13.51
N ARG A 239 13.56 7.64 13.03
CA ARG A 239 12.55 8.57 13.53
C ARG A 239 11.44 7.79 14.22
N TYR A 240 11.14 8.22 15.43
CA TYR A 240 10.05 7.79 16.30
C TYR A 240 8.72 8.35 15.77
N VAL A 241 7.63 7.57 15.81
CA VAL A 241 6.28 8.01 15.43
C VAL A 241 5.28 7.53 16.50
N PRO A 242 4.39 8.39 17.03
CA PRO A 242 3.42 8.02 18.06
C PRO A 242 2.22 7.25 17.48
N ARG A 243 1.66 6.32 18.28
CA ARG A 243 0.47 5.50 17.96
C ARG A 243 -0.83 6.29 18.06
N VAL A 244 -1.76 6.04 17.14
CA VAL A 244 -3.18 6.43 17.25
C VAL A 244 -4.02 5.17 17.05
N HIS A 245 -4.98 4.92 17.94
CA HIS A 245 -5.86 3.74 17.90
C HIS A 245 -7.17 4.04 17.18
N LEU A 246 -7.59 3.11 16.29
CA LEU A 246 -8.92 3.05 15.70
C LEU A 246 -9.85 2.24 16.62
N HIS A 247 -11.03 2.77 16.91
CA HIS A 247 -12.10 2.01 17.53
C HIS A 247 -13.00 1.40 16.45
N VAL A 248 -13.03 0.07 16.37
CA VAL A 248 -14.02 -0.68 15.59
C VAL A 248 -15.19 -1.01 16.51
N THR A 249 -16.40 -0.58 16.16
CA THR A 249 -17.62 -0.99 16.86
C THR A 249 -18.37 -2.01 16.00
N TYR A 250 -18.64 -3.17 16.58
CA TYR A 250 -19.52 -4.17 15.97
C TYR A 250 -20.93 -3.94 16.49
N ALA A 251 -21.93 -3.93 15.60
CA ALA A 251 -23.33 -4.01 16.02
C ALA A 251 -23.61 -5.40 16.59
N SER A 252 -23.92 -5.49 17.89
CA SER A 252 -24.43 -6.71 18.50
C SER A 252 -25.80 -7.02 17.92
N ARG A 253 -25.98 -8.20 17.31
CA ARG A 253 -27.31 -8.72 17.03
C ARG A 253 -28.03 -8.96 18.35
N ASP A 254 -29.12 -8.24 18.53
CA ASP A 254 -30.08 -8.45 19.60
C ASP A 254 -30.67 -9.86 19.45
N GLN A 255 -30.35 -10.74 20.41
CA GLN A 255 -31.06 -12.00 20.59
C GLN A 255 -32.32 -11.70 21.39
N SER A 256 -33.40 -11.32 20.69
CA SER A 256 -34.75 -11.46 21.21
C SER A 256 -35.60 -12.23 20.19
N GLN A 257 -35.84 -13.49 20.59
CA GLN A 257 -36.75 -14.49 20.04
C GLN A 257 -38.22 -13.98 19.94
N PRO A 258 -39.09 -14.69 19.20
CA PRO A 258 -39.61 -16.01 19.61
C PRO A 258 -38.96 -17.21 18.91
#